data_AF-A0A5V3TP56-F1
#
_entry.id   AF-A0A5V3TP56-F1
#
_cell.length_a   1.000
_cell.length_b   1.000
_cell.length_c   1.000
_cell.angle_alpha   90.00
_cell.angle_beta   90.00
_cell.angle_gamma   90.00
#
_symmetry.space_group_name_H-M   'P 1'
#
loop_
_entity.id
_entity.type
_entity.pdbx_description
1 polymer ?
#
loop_
_entity_poly.entity_id
_entity_poly.type
_entity_poly.pdbx_seq_one_letter_code
_entity_poly.pdbx_strand_id
1 'polypeptide(L)'
;NTLSGSGSLVKTGTGELTLSGGNDYSGGTTIIGGTLTADHADSLGSGDIDNSGVLQVGEGELKNTLFGSGSLVKTGTGELTLNGDNDYSGGTTIDDGVLIADNADSLGTGAVANNGVLQVGEGELKNTLSGTGSLVKIGTGELTLNGDN
;
A
#
# COMPACT_ATOMS: atom_id res chain seq x y z
N ASN A 1 -15.01 4.08 -16.54
CA ASN A 1 -14.75 3.00 -17.50
C ASN A 1 -14.09 1.88 -16.73
N THR A 2 -14.65 0.68 -16.75
CA THR A 2 -14.03 -0.49 -16.14
C THR A 2 -13.03 -1.09 -17.11
N LEU A 3 -11.79 -1.27 -16.66
CA LEU A 3 -10.79 -2.09 -17.35
C LEU A 3 -11.01 -3.55 -16.92
N SER A 4 -11.03 -4.48 -17.87
CA SER A 4 -11.32 -5.89 -17.61
C SER A 4 -10.52 -6.82 -18.52
N GLY A 5 -10.35 -8.08 -18.10
CA GLY A 5 -9.72 -9.13 -18.89
C GLY A 5 -8.27 -9.40 -18.49
N SER A 6 -7.56 -10.22 -19.26
CA SER A 6 -6.21 -10.68 -18.88
C SER A 6 -5.07 -9.69 -19.19
N GLY A 7 -5.40 -8.46 -19.60
CA GLY A 7 -4.40 -7.44 -19.92
C GLY A 7 -3.75 -6.87 -18.66
N SER A 8 -2.57 -6.27 -18.84
CA SER A 8 -1.85 -5.55 -17.79
C SER A 8 -1.96 -4.03 -17.99
N LEU A 9 -1.87 -3.30 -16.88
CA LEU A 9 -1.69 -1.85 -16.88
C LEU A 9 -0.20 -1.52 -16.74
N VAL A 10 0.34 -0.68 -17.63
CA VAL A 10 1.72 -0.18 -17.51
C VAL A 10 1.70 1.34 -17.42
N LYS A 11 2.00 1.87 -16.24
CA LYS A 11 2.14 3.31 -15.99
C LYS A 11 3.57 3.75 -16.26
N THR A 12 3.72 4.63 -17.24
CA THR A 12 5.01 5.24 -17.63
C THR A 12 4.99 6.76 -17.48
N GLY A 13 6.15 7.39 -17.63
CA GLY A 13 6.32 8.84 -17.51
C GLY A 13 6.22 9.34 -16.06
N THR A 14 6.59 10.60 -15.85
CA THR A 14 6.70 11.20 -14.51
C THR A 14 5.39 11.75 -13.96
N GLY A 15 4.33 11.84 -14.78
CA GLY A 15 3.04 12.40 -14.39
C GLY A 15 2.21 11.45 -13.52
N GLU A 16 1.03 11.92 -13.13
CA GLU A 16 0.03 11.16 -12.40
C GLU A 16 -0.98 10.49 -13.36
N LEU A 17 -1.40 9.28 -13.02
CA LEU A 17 -2.55 8.61 -13.60
C LEU A 17 -3.51 8.25 -12.49
N THR A 18 -4.76 8.71 -12.57
CA THR A 18 -5.82 8.29 -11.65
C THR A 18 -6.60 7.14 -12.27
N LEU A 19 -6.73 6.06 -11.51
CA LEU A 19 -7.53 4.89 -11.86
C LEU A 19 -8.78 4.88 -10.98
N SER A 20 -9.94 4.98 -11.63
CA SER A 20 -11.23 5.18 -10.95
C SER A 20 -12.21 4.08 -11.28
N GLY A 21 -13.04 3.70 -10.30
CA GLY A 21 -14.05 2.66 -10.42
C GLY A 21 -13.43 1.26 -10.38
N GLY A 22 -14.21 0.27 -9.95
CA GLY A 22 -13.76 -1.12 -9.86
C GLY A 22 -13.29 -1.63 -11.22
N ASN A 23 -12.07 -2.19 -11.24
CA ASN A 23 -11.45 -2.76 -12.42
C ASN A 23 -11.14 -4.24 -12.20
N ASP A 24 -11.40 -5.06 -13.21
CA ASP A 24 -11.31 -6.53 -13.14
C ASP A 24 -10.22 -7.07 -14.09
N TYR A 25 -9.18 -6.26 -14.36
CA TYR A 25 -8.04 -6.76 -15.12
C TYR A 25 -7.15 -7.64 -14.24
N SER A 26 -6.67 -8.75 -14.79
CA SER A 26 -5.93 -9.77 -14.04
C SER A 26 -4.46 -9.87 -14.44
N GLY A 27 -4.01 -9.13 -15.46
CA GLY A 27 -2.62 -9.20 -15.96
C GLY A 27 -1.60 -8.47 -15.09
N GLY A 28 -2.05 -7.78 -14.02
CA GLY A 28 -1.20 -7.02 -13.11
C GLY A 28 -0.99 -5.57 -13.51
N THR A 29 -0.29 -4.85 -12.65
CA THR A 29 0.02 -3.42 -12.80
C THR A 29 1.53 -3.21 -12.68
N THR A 30 2.15 -2.53 -13.64
CA THR A 30 3.55 -2.11 -13.57
C THR A 30 3.64 -0.60 -13.54
N ILE A 31 4.23 -0.02 -12.49
CA ILE A 31 4.48 1.41 -12.34
C ILE A 31 5.97 1.64 -12.56
N ILE A 32 6.35 2.04 -13.77
CA ILE A 32 7.76 2.33 -14.10
C ILE A 32 8.19 3.68 -13.51
N GLY A 33 7.25 4.62 -13.37
CA GLY A 33 7.51 5.94 -12.78
C GLY A 33 6.27 6.83 -12.68
N GLY A 34 6.48 7.97 -12.01
CA GLY A 34 5.40 8.90 -11.65
C GLY A 34 4.49 8.30 -10.59
N THR A 35 3.23 8.74 -10.61
CA THR A 35 2.21 8.35 -9.61
C THR A 35 1.06 7.60 -10.28
N LEU A 36 0.66 6.47 -9.70
CA LEU A 36 -0.64 5.84 -9.94
C LEU A 36 -1.51 6.06 -8.70
N THR A 37 -2.66 6.68 -8.87
CA THR A 37 -3.60 7.01 -7.79
C THR A 37 -4.87 6.20 -7.96
N ALA A 38 -5.31 5.51 -6.91
CA ALA A 38 -6.57 4.80 -6.85
C ALA A 38 -7.33 5.23 -5.59
N ASP A 39 -8.53 5.79 -5.73
CA ASP A 39 -9.33 6.20 -4.57
C ASP A 39 -9.70 4.96 -3.72
N HIS A 40 -9.95 3.83 -4.38
CA HIS A 40 -10.27 2.54 -3.75
C HIS A 40 -9.36 1.43 -4.30
N ALA A 41 -8.93 0.51 -3.43
CA ALA A 41 -8.04 -0.60 -3.81
C ALA A 41 -8.62 -1.52 -4.90
N ASP A 42 -9.94 -1.65 -4.99
CA ASP A 42 -10.63 -2.44 -6.03
C ASP A 42 -10.47 -1.86 -7.45
N SER A 43 -9.92 -0.66 -7.57
CA SER A 43 -9.59 -0.07 -8.86
C SER A 43 -8.30 -0.67 -9.44
N LEU A 44 -7.48 -1.41 -8.69
CA LEU A 44 -6.15 -1.88 -9.10
C LEU A 44 -6.12 -3.28 -9.74
N GLY A 45 -7.29 -3.86 -10.04
CA GLY A 45 -7.37 -5.21 -10.59
C GLY A 45 -6.91 -6.28 -9.59
N SER A 46 -6.69 -7.50 -10.06
CA SER A 46 -6.37 -8.65 -9.20
C SER A 46 -4.96 -9.21 -9.38
N GLY A 47 -4.22 -8.77 -10.41
CA GLY A 47 -2.84 -9.22 -10.63
C GLY A 47 -1.83 -8.47 -9.76
N ASP A 48 -0.60 -8.96 -9.71
CA ASP A 48 0.46 -8.35 -8.89
C ASP A 48 0.78 -6.90 -9.33
N ILE A 49 1.36 -6.14 -8.40
CA ILE A 49 1.78 -4.75 -8.61
C ILE A 49 3.31 -4.66 -8.48
N ASP A 50 3.98 -4.43 -9.61
CA ASP A 50 5.40 -4.06 -9.67
C ASP A 50 5.51 -2.53 -9.62
N ASN A 51 5.91 -1.99 -8.47
CA ASN A 51 5.98 -0.56 -8.25
C ASN A 51 7.44 -0.07 -8.17
N SER A 52 7.85 0.77 -9.11
CA SER A 52 9.09 1.54 -9.09
C SER A 52 8.85 3.06 -8.95
N GLY A 53 7.59 3.49 -8.77
CA GLY A 53 7.18 4.89 -8.63
C GLY A 53 6.47 5.15 -7.30
N VAL A 54 5.30 5.78 -7.37
CA VAL A 54 4.41 6.01 -6.24
C VAL A 54 3.06 5.36 -6.54
N LEU A 55 2.60 4.51 -5.63
CA LEU A 55 1.23 4.01 -5.60
C LEU A 55 0.48 4.74 -4.48
N GLN A 56 -0.55 5.51 -4.84
CA GLN A 56 -1.44 6.14 -3.86
C GLN A 56 -2.76 5.37 -3.80
N VAL A 57 -3.19 5.01 -2.59
CA VAL A 57 -4.46 4.29 -2.38
C VAL A 57 -5.24 4.95 -1.25
N GLY A 58 -6.50 5.28 -1.52
CA GLY A 58 -7.38 5.97 -0.56
C GLY A 58 -7.93 5.03 0.51
N GLU A 59 -8.64 3.99 0.11
CA GLU A 59 -9.29 3.05 1.03
C GLU A 59 -9.53 1.67 0.41
N GLY A 60 -10.01 0.73 1.21
CA GLY A 60 -10.40 -0.62 0.79
C GLY A 60 -9.39 -1.70 1.20
N GLU A 61 -9.38 -2.80 0.47
CA GLU A 61 -8.54 -3.96 0.78
C GLU A 61 -7.60 -4.22 -0.40
N LEU A 62 -6.30 -3.96 -0.21
CA LEU A 62 -5.27 -4.24 -1.20
C LEU A 62 -4.86 -5.71 -1.09
N LYS A 63 -5.41 -6.53 -1.98
CA LYS A 63 -5.16 -7.98 -2.06
C LYS A 63 -3.99 -8.36 -2.96
N ASN A 64 -3.54 -7.41 -3.78
CA ASN A 64 -2.47 -7.63 -4.74
C ASN A 64 -1.14 -7.83 -4.00
N THR A 65 -0.29 -8.73 -4.50
CA THR A 65 1.14 -8.75 -4.17
C THR A 65 1.74 -7.42 -4.58
N LEU A 66 2.29 -6.63 -3.65
CA LEU A 66 2.99 -5.39 -3.95
C LEU A 66 4.49 -5.57 -3.75
N PHE A 67 5.28 -5.36 -4.81
CA PHE A 67 6.73 -5.47 -4.76
C PHE A 67 7.42 -4.34 -5.54
N GLY A 68 8.75 -4.25 -5.42
CA GLY A 68 9.57 -3.27 -6.12
C GLY A 68 10.17 -2.20 -5.19
N SER A 69 10.77 -1.17 -5.79
CA SER A 69 11.48 -0.10 -5.06
C SER A 69 10.64 1.15 -4.80
N GLY A 70 9.44 1.20 -5.37
CA GLY A 70 8.50 2.31 -5.25
C GLY A 70 7.85 2.39 -3.88
N SER A 71 7.22 3.54 -3.63
CA SER A 71 6.55 3.85 -2.36
C SER A 71 5.05 3.59 -2.41
N LEU A 72 4.48 3.28 -1.25
CA LEU A 72 3.03 3.25 -1.01
C LEU A 72 2.63 4.51 -0.23
N VAL A 73 1.55 5.16 -0.65
CA VAL A 73 0.96 6.28 0.09
C VAL A 73 -0.51 5.99 0.35
N LYS A 74 -0.86 5.88 1.63
CA LYS A 74 -2.24 5.83 2.09
C LYS A 74 -2.78 7.27 2.16
N THR A 75 -3.76 7.57 1.32
CA THR A 75 -4.45 8.86 1.26
C THR A 75 -5.90 8.71 1.77
N GLY A 76 -6.65 9.81 1.87
CA GLY A 76 -8.06 9.77 2.27
C GLY A 76 -8.29 9.38 3.73
N THR A 77 -9.49 9.66 4.23
CA THR A 77 -9.82 9.47 5.65
C THR A 77 -10.24 8.03 6.00
N GLY A 78 -10.45 7.17 4.99
CA GLY A 78 -10.90 5.80 5.16
C GLY A 78 -9.83 4.83 5.66
N GLU A 79 -10.18 3.55 5.68
CA GLU A 79 -9.29 2.47 6.08
C GLU A 79 -8.73 1.77 4.83
N LEU A 80 -7.44 1.49 4.81
CA LEU A 80 -6.79 0.61 3.83
C LEU A 80 -6.19 -0.58 4.55
N THR A 81 -6.60 -1.78 4.18
CA THR A 81 -6.03 -3.02 4.70
C THR A 81 -5.08 -3.64 3.68
N LEU A 82 -3.88 -3.99 4.12
CA LEU A 82 -2.87 -4.70 3.31
C LEU A 82 -2.99 -6.20 3.53
N ASN A 83 -3.61 -6.91 2.58
CA ASN A 83 -3.89 -8.35 2.65
C ASN A 83 -3.15 -9.17 1.58
N GLY A 84 -2.36 -8.52 0.71
CA GLY A 84 -1.45 -9.20 -0.22
C GLY A 84 -0.09 -9.52 0.40
N ASP A 85 0.68 -10.36 -0.30
CA ASP A 85 2.07 -10.66 0.03
C ASP A 85 2.96 -9.48 -0.42
N ASN A 86 3.39 -8.64 0.52
CA ASN A 86 4.09 -7.40 0.20
C ASN A 86 5.59 -7.52 0.47
N ASP A 87 6.41 -7.23 -0.55
CA ASP A 87 7.88 -7.25 -0.47
C ASP A 87 8.49 -5.99 -1.14
N TYR A 88 7.76 -4.89 -1.11
CA TYR A 88 8.28 -3.61 -1.58
C TYR A 88 9.32 -3.04 -0.59
N SER A 89 10.31 -2.37 -1.15
CA SER A 89 11.45 -1.80 -0.41
C SER A 89 11.41 -0.29 -0.28
N GLY A 90 10.53 0.38 -1.04
CA GLY A 90 10.24 1.79 -0.83
C GLY A 90 9.48 2.03 0.47
N GLY A 91 9.44 3.29 0.90
CA GLY A 91 8.74 3.68 2.12
C GLY A 91 7.22 3.64 2.00
N THR A 92 6.56 3.59 3.15
CA THR A 92 5.11 3.75 3.28
C THR A 92 4.80 5.08 3.96
N THR A 93 3.95 5.89 3.33
CA THR A 93 3.45 7.14 3.93
C THR A 93 1.97 6.98 4.22
N ILE A 94 1.55 7.36 5.43
CA ILE A 94 0.14 7.44 5.82
C ILE A 94 -0.15 8.92 5.99
N ASP A 95 -0.71 9.54 4.94
CA ASP A 95 -1.04 10.97 4.96
C ASP A 95 -2.26 11.24 5.84
N ASP A 96 -3.26 10.36 5.79
CA ASP A 96 -4.49 10.44 6.58
C ASP A 96 -5.18 9.06 6.70
N GLY A 97 -6.18 8.97 7.59
CA GLY A 97 -6.99 7.77 7.81
C GLY A 97 -6.25 6.66 8.54
N VAL A 98 -6.60 5.42 8.21
CA VAL A 98 -6.06 4.21 8.86
C VAL A 98 -5.40 3.29 7.84
N LEU A 99 -4.16 2.91 8.09
CA LEU A 99 -3.52 1.77 7.41
C LEU A 99 -3.53 0.58 8.35
N ILE A 100 -4.03 -0.55 7.89
CA ILE A 100 -4.17 -1.79 8.66
C ILE A 100 -3.27 -2.86 8.04
N ALA A 101 -2.41 -3.46 8.86
CA ALA A 101 -1.58 -4.60 8.50
C ALA A 101 -1.77 -5.69 9.56
N ASP A 102 -2.40 -6.81 9.22
CA ASP A 102 -2.61 -7.90 10.18
C ASP A 102 -1.28 -8.49 10.66
N ASN A 103 -0.27 -8.52 9.78
CA ASN A 103 1.11 -8.85 10.13
C ASN A 103 2.05 -7.69 9.75
N ALA A 104 3.04 -7.40 10.60
CA ALA A 104 4.03 -6.36 10.35
C ALA A 104 4.79 -6.54 9.03
N ASP A 105 5.01 -7.78 8.57
CA ASP A 105 5.69 -8.07 7.31
C ASP A 105 4.92 -7.52 6.08
N SER A 106 3.61 -7.26 6.19
CA SER A 106 2.80 -6.65 5.12
C SER A 106 3.17 -5.20 4.81
N LEU A 107 3.99 -4.54 5.64
CA LEU A 107 4.46 -3.15 5.45
C LEU A 107 5.74 -3.05 4.60
N GLY A 108 6.23 -4.16 4.05
CA GLY A 108 7.49 -4.20 3.31
C GLY A 108 8.68 -3.84 4.20
N THR A 109 9.78 -3.41 3.58
CA THR A 109 11.06 -3.16 4.30
C THR A 109 11.44 -1.69 4.45
N GLY A 110 10.75 -0.77 3.76
CA GLY A 110 11.05 0.66 3.80
C GLY A 110 10.57 1.35 5.09
N ALA A 111 11.00 2.60 5.32
CA ALA A 111 10.53 3.38 6.46
C ALA A 111 9.03 3.69 6.38
N VAL A 112 8.38 3.88 7.54
CA VAL A 112 6.97 4.28 7.63
C VAL A 112 6.87 5.72 8.17
N ALA A 113 6.33 6.63 7.36
CA ALA A 113 5.98 7.99 7.78
C ALA A 113 4.47 8.04 8.09
N ASN A 114 4.11 7.97 9.37
CA ASN A 114 2.73 7.88 9.82
C ASN A 114 2.22 9.23 10.34
N ASN A 115 1.29 9.86 9.61
CA ASN A 115 0.56 11.06 10.06
C ASN A 115 -0.90 10.76 10.41
N GLY A 116 -1.37 9.53 10.19
CA GLY A 116 -2.72 9.05 10.54
C GLY A 116 -2.69 8.00 11.65
N VAL A 117 -3.30 6.86 11.40
CA VAL A 117 -3.25 5.69 12.30
C VAL A 117 -2.67 4.50 11.55
N LEU A 118 -1.64 3.89 12.12
CA LEU A 118 -1.14 2.58 11.72
C LEU A 118 -1.65 1.53 12.70
N GLN A 119 -2.42 0.56 12.22
CA GLN A 119 -2.85 -0.60 13.00
C GLN A 119 -2.03 -1.83 12.59
N VAL A 120 -1.41 -2.51 13.57
CA VAL A 120 -0.63 -3.73 13.30
C VAL A 120 -1.08 -4.87 14.20
N GLY A 121 -1.39 -6.02 13.61
CA GLY A 121 -1.93 -7.18 14.33
C GLY A 121 -0.90 -8.00 15.09
N GLU A 122 0.21 -8.35 14.47
CA GLU A 122 1.28 -9.15 15.08
C GLU A 122 2.58 -9.07 14.27
N GLY A 123 3.64 -9.67 14.79
CA GLY A 123 4.94 -9.79 14.10
C GLY A 123 5.99 -8.82 14.63
N GLU A 124 7.03 -8.62 13.83
CA GLU A 124 8.16 -7.73 14.17
C GLU A 124 8.14 -6.52 13.25
N LEU A 125 7.80 -5.35 13.80
CA LEU A 125 7.86 -4.10 13.06
C LEU A 125 9.31 -3.61 13.01
N LYS A 126 9.97 -3.94 11.90
CA LYS A 126 11.37 -3.57 11.61
C LYS A 126 11.52 -2.19 10.97
N ASN A 127 10.43 -1.67 10.39
CA ASN A 127 10.43 -0.38 9.71
C ASN A 127 10.74 0.73 10.72
N THR A 128 11.58 1.70 10.32
CA THR A 128 11.72 2.96 11.06
C THR A 128 10.40 3.72 10.98
N LEU A 129 9.77 3.97 12.12
CA LEU A 129 8.53 4.73 12.22
C LEU A 129 8.83 6.21 12.50
N SER A 130 8.13 7.11 11.81
CA SER A 130 8.22 8.55 12.02
C SER A 130 6.85 9.20 11.82
N GLY A 131 6.74 10.51 12.09
CA GLY A 131 5.51 11.28 11.89
C GLY A 131 4.76 11.58 13.19
N THR A 132 3.57 12.17 13.06
CA THR A 132 2.76 12.61 14.21
C THR A 132 1.57 11.70 14.52
N GLY A 133 1.39 10.64 13.74
CA GLY A 133 0.30 9.69 13.84
C GLY A 133 0.42 8.74 15.03
N SER A 134 -0.55 7.84 15.15
CA SER A 134 -0.59 6.82 16.20
C SER A 134 -0.31 5.42 15.65
N LEU A 135 0.45 4.61 16.40
CA LEU A 135 0.55 3.17 16.21
C LEU A 135 -0.38 2.46 17.19
N VAL A 136 -1.22 1.57 16.69
CA VAL A 136 -2.20 0.82 17.47
C VAL A 136 -1.99 -0.67 17.24
N LYS A 137 -1.75 -1.41 18.34
CA LYS A 137 -1.74 -2.86 18.31
C LYS A 137 -3.17 -3.39 18.22
N ILE A 138 -3.46 -4.19 17.20
CA ILE A 138 -4.73 -4.93 17.06
C ILE A 138 -4.49 -6.44 17.19
N GLY A 139 -5.54 -7.25 17.25
CA GLY A 139 -5.39 -8.72 17.33
C GLY A 139 -4.76 -9.24 18.63
N THR A 140 -4.67 -10.56 18.77
CA THR A 140 -4.20 -11.23 20.00
C THR A 140 -2.72 -11.62 19.97
N GLY A 141 -2.06 -11.55 18.81
CA GLY A 141 -0.64 -11.91 18.67
C GLY A 141 0.30 -10.92 19.37
N GLU A 142 1.60 -11.20 19.36
CA GLU A 142 2.62 -10.28 19.87
C GLU A 142 3.09 -9.34 18.76
N LEU A 143 3.30 -8.06 19.09
CA LEU A 143 3.94 -7.08 18.21
C LEU A 143 5.23 -6.60 18.88
N THR A 144 6.36 -6.87 18.25
CA THR A 144 7.67 -6.39 18.68
C THR A 144 8.08 -5.17 17.84
N LEU A 145 8.63 -4.14 18.47
CA LEU A 145 9.16 -2.96 17.79
C LEU A 145 10.68 -2.98 17.87
N ASN A 146 11.35 -3.15 16.72
CA ASN A 146 12.82 -3.19 16.64
C ASN A 146 13.41 -2.13 15.70
N GLY A 147 12.58 -1.32 15.04
CA GLY A 147 13.03 -0.10 14.37
C GLY A 147 13.44 0.99 15.37
N ASP A 148 14.16 2.02 14.90
CA ASP A 148 14.39 3.27 15.64
C ASP A 148 13.06 4.04 15.82
N ASN A 149 12.14 3.46 16.60
CA ASN A 149 10.76 3.88 16.78
C ASN A 149 10.56 4.74 18.03
#